data_AF-A0A0B2Q611-F1
#
_entry.id   AF-A0A0B2Q611-F1
#
_cell.length_a   1.000
_cell.length_b   1.000
_cell.length_c   1.000
_cell.angle_alpha   90.00
_cell.angle_beta   90.00
_cell.angle_gamma   90.00
#
_symmetry.space_group_name_H-M   'P 1'
#
loop_
_entity.id
_entity.type
_entity.pdbx_description
1 polymer ?
#
loop_
_entity_poly.entity_id
_entity_poly.type
_entity_poly.pdbx_seq_one_letter_code
_entity_poly.pdbx_strand_id
1 'polypeptide(L)' 'LNRPNLDGVSFNVLSNNQREMMVEPFKEEEISSAVWACGSDKSPGPDGFNFRFLKHFWNELKPEFLRFFSEF' A
#
# COMPACT_ATOMS: atom_id res chain seq x y z
N LEU A 1 -21.79 2.81 -34.56
CA LEU A 1 -21.92 2.37 -33.15
C LEU A 1 -21.70 3.60 -32.28
N ASN A 2 -22.75 4.14 -31.66
CA ASN A 2 -22.62 5.28 -30.74
C ASN A 2 -22.20 4.77 -29.36
N ARG A 3 -20.93 5.01 -28.99
CA ARG A 3 -20.47 4.79 -27.63
C ARG A 3 -21.09 5.88 -26.73
N PRO A 4 -21.83 5.53 -25.67
CA PRO A 4 -22.31 6.53 -24.72
C PRO A 4 -21.12 7.24 -24.07
N ASN A 5 -21.19 8.56 -23.94
CA ASN A 5 -20.22 9.37 -23.21
C ASN A 5 -20.76 9.72 -21.82
N LEU A 6 -19.86 10.15 -20.93
CA LEU A 6 -20.17 10.47 -19.53
C LEU A 6 -20.28 12.00 -19.34
N ASP A 7 -20.56 12.73 -20.41
CA ASP A 7 -20.71 14.18 -20.37
C ASP A 7 -21.85 14.54 -19.43
N GLY A 8 -21.60 15.46 -18.49
CA GLY A 8 -22.57 15.87 -17.47
C GLY A 8 -22.58 15.01 -16.19
N VAL A 9 -21.80 13.93 -16.11
CA VAL A 9 -21.60 13.19 -14.85
C VAL A 9 -20.56 13.91 -14.00
N SER A 10 -20.98 14.39 -12.83
CA SER A 10 -20.05 14.92 -11.83
C SER A 10 -19.44 13.76 -11.04
N PHE A 11 -18.12 13.60 -11.12
CA PHE A 11 -17.39 12.64 -10.30
C PHE A 11 -16.94 13.29 -9.00
N ASN A 12 -16.87 12.50 -7.94
CA ASN A 12 -16.22 12.94 -6.71
C ASN A 12 -14.76 13.26 -7.01
N VAL A 13 -14.33 14.46 -6.62
CA VAL A 13 -12.95 14.92 -6.75
C VAL A 13 -12.33 15.00 -5.36
N LEU A 14 -11.06 14.62 -5.27
CA LEU A 14 -10.29 14.73 -4.04
C LEU A 14 -10.12 16.20 -3.64
N SER A 15 -10.26 16.47 -2.35
CA SER A 15 -9.89 17.77 -1.79
C SER A 15 -8.38 18.02 -1.94
N ASN A 16 -7.93 19.26 -1.80
CA ASN A 16 -6.49 19.59 -1.86
C ASN A 16 -5.69 18.76 -0.87
N ASN A 17 -6.16 18.66 0.38
CA ASN A 17 -5.52 17.87 1.42
C ASN A 17 -5.45 16.37 1.07
N GLN A 18 -6.50 15.80 0.48
CA GLN A 18 -6.47 14.41 0.03
C GLN A 18 -5.45 14.19 -1.09
N ARG A 19 -5.31 15.16 -2.01
CA ARG A 19 -4.30 15.09 -3.08
C ARG A 19 -2.89 15.19 -2.53
N GLU A 20 -2.66 16.06 -1.56
CA GLU A 20 -1.37 16.22 -0.88
C GLU A 20 -0.99 14.94 -0.11
N MET A 21 -1.90 14.38 0.68
CA MET A 21 -1.65 13.12 1.41
C MET A 21 -1.32 11.94 0.47
N MET A 22 -1.85 11.91 -0.75
CA MET A 22 -1.58 10.83 -1.71
C MET A 22 -0.15 10.84 -2.27
N VAL A 23 0.56 11.96 -2.15
CA VAL A 23 1.94 12.12 -2.63
C VAL A 23 2.95 12.27 -1.49
N GLU A 24 2.49 12.18 -0.24
CA GLU A 24 3.39 12.17 0.92
C GLU A 24 4.24 10.89 0.94
N PRO A 25 5.49 10.97 1.42
CA PRO A 25 6.28 9.77 1.69
C PRO A 25 5.58 8.85 2.69
N PHE A 26 5.72 7.54 2.48
CA PHE A 26 5.18 6.54 3.39
C PHE A 26 5.77 6.66 4.79
N LYS A 27 4.91 6.63 5.80
CA LYS A 27 5.33 6.64 7.21
C LYS A 27 5.68 5.22 7.66
N GLU A 28 6.61 5.10 8.58
CA GLU A 28 7.00 3.82 9.16
C GLU A 28 5.79 3.09 9.77
N GLU A 29 4.91 3.84 10.44
CA GLU A 29 3.70 3.33 11.06
C GLU A 29 2.72 2.79 10.01
N GLU A 30 2.64 3.43 8.84
CA GLU A 30 1.78 2.97 7.74
C GLU A 30 2.28 1.65 7.18
N ILE A 31 3.59 1.54 6.93
CA ILE A 31 4.24 0.32 6.42
C ILE A 31 4.05 -0.82 7.43
N SER A 32 4.33 -0.56 8.71
CA SER A 32 4.17 -1.55 9.78
C SER A 32 2.70 -1.96 9.93
N SER A 33 1.78 -1.00 9.93
CA SER A 33 0.34 -1.30 10.04
C SER A 33 -0.17 -2.14 8.87
N ALA A 34 0.28 -1.86 7.66
CA ALA A 34 -0.07 -2.65 6.47
C ALA A 34 0.37 -4.11 6.60
N VAL A 35 1.61 -4.35 7.04
CA VAL A 35 2.13 -5.71 7.29
C VAL A 35 1.30 -6.44 8.35
N TRP A 36 0.90 -5.75 9.42
CA TRP A 36 0.11 -6.34 10.50
C TRP A 36 -1.34 -6.62 10.12
N ALA A 37 -1.94 -5.75 9.30
CA ALA A 37 -3.29 -5.91 8.78
C ALA A 37 -3.43 -7.12 7.85
N CYS A 38 -2.35 -7.53 7.17
CA CYS A 38 -2.37 -8.73 6.33
C CYS A 38 -2.47 -10.02 7.17
N GLY A 39 -3.34 -10.95 6.77
CA GLY A 39 -3.49 -12.24 7.45
C GLY A 39 -2.22 -13.09 7.40
N SER A 40 -1.82 -13.67 8.54
CA SER A 40 -0.61 -14.50 8.63
C SER A 40 -0.75 -15.85 7.90
N ASP A 41 -1.97 -16.25 7.55
CA ASP A 41 -2.34 -17.47 6.85
C ASP A 41 -2.60 -17.26 5.34
N LYS A 42 -2.31 -16.06 4.83
CA LYS A 42 -2.40 -15.79 3.39
C LYS A 42 -1.50 -16.73 2.60
N SER A 43 -1.93 -17.04 1.38
CA SER A 43 -1.16 -17.86 0.45
C SER A 43 0.22 -17.26 0.22
N PRO A 44 1.28 -18.07 0.13
CA PRO A 44 2.62 -17.57 -0.13
C PRO A 44 2.76 -17.01 -1.54
N GLY A 45 3.73 -16.12 -1.73
CA GLY A 45 4.14 -15.66 -3.06
C GLY A 45 4.91 -16.72 -3.83
N PRO A 46 5.38 -16.41 -5.06
CA PRO A 46 6.28 -17.28 -5.82
C PRO A 46 7.60 -17.62 -5.11
N ASP A 47 7.96 -16.81 -4.10
CA ASP A 47 9.11 -17.01 -3.21
C ASP A 47 8.87 -18.06 -2.09
N GLY A 48 7.63 -18.52 -1.92
CA GLY A 48 7.24 -19.48 -0.88
C GLY A 48 7.02 -18.86 0.50
N PHE A 49 7.15 -17.53 0.67
CA PHE A 49 6.93 -16.85 1.95
C PHE A 49 5.55 -16.21 2.01
N ASN A 50 4.99 -16.15 3.22
CA ASN A 50 3.76 -15.42 3.50
C ASN A 50 3.97 -14.38 4.61
N PHE A 51 2.90 -13.67 4.98
CA PHE A 51 2.97 -12.63 6.02
C PHE A 51 3.34 -13.15 7.41
N ARG A 52 3.19 -14.46 7.71
CA ARG A 52 3.72 -15.02 8.97
C ARG A 52 5.23 -14.91 9.03
N PHE A 53 5.92 -15.19 7.92
CA PHE A 53 7.37 -15.04 7.83
C PHE A 53 7.77 -13.58 8.02
N LEU A 54 7.14 -12.65 7.28
CA LEU A 54 7.43 -11.22 7.37
C LEU A 54 7.24 -10.67 8.79
N LYS A 55 6.14 -11.05 9.46
CA LYS A 55 5.88 -10.64 10.84
C LYS A 55 6.86 -11.25 11.84
N HIS A 56 7.29 -12.49 11.61
CA HIS A 56 8.23 -13.17 12.50
C HIS A 56 9.62 -12.53 12.46
N PHE A 57 10.09 -12.15 11.26
CA PHE A 57 11.40 -11.52 11.05
C PHE A 57 11.30 -10.00 10.85
N TRP A 58 10.25 -9.36 11.39
CA TRP A 58 10.02 -7.95 11.11
C TRP A 58 11.15 -7.05 11.62
N ASN A 59 11.76 -7.36 12.77
CA ASN A 59 12.83 -6.54 13.32
C ASN A 59 14.06 -6.51 12.40
N GLU A 60 14.34 -7.63 11.74
CA GLU A 60 15.43 -7.77 10.77
C GLU A 60 15.08 -7.17 9.41
N LEU A 61 13.83 -7.34 8.96
CA LEU A 61 13.40 -6.91 7.63
C LEU A 61 12.99 -5.42 7.57
N LYS A 62 12.46 -4.86 8.66
CA LYS A 62 11.93 -3.50 8.71
C LYS A 62 12.91 -2.45 8.15
N PRO A 63 14.20 -2.42 8.50
CA PRO A 63 15.12 -1.41 7.95
C PRO A 63 15.21 -1.47 6.41
N GLU A 64 15.19 -2.67 5.83
CA GLU A 64 15.23 -2.85 4.38
C GLU A 64 13.93 -2.41 3.71
N PHE A 65 12.78 -2.67 4.34
CA PHE A 65 11.49 -2.16 3.87
C PHE A 65 11.45 -0.63 3.92
N LEU A 66 11.86 -0.01 5.03
CA LEU A 66 11.89 1.46 5.14
C LEU A 66 12.81 2.10 4.10
N ARG A 67 13.98 1.50 3.85
CA ARG A 67 14.88 1.94 2.79
C ARG A 67 14.23 1.84 1.42
N PHE A 68 13.59 0.72 1.10
CA PHE A 68 12.88 0.53 -0.17
C PHE A 68 11.77 1.58 -0.37
N PHE A 69 10.93 1.80 0.64
CA PHE A 69 9.84 2.78 0.55
C PHE A 69 10.31 4.24 0.53
N SER A 70 11.54 4.53 1.00
CA SER A 70 12.12 5.88 0.87
C SER A 70 12.56 6.23 -0.56
N GLU A 71 12.73 5.23 -1.42
CA GLU A 71 13.18 5.39 -2.81
C GLU A 71 12.02 5.28 -3.83
N PHE A 72 10.78 5.05 -3.38
CA PHE A 72 9.58 4.89 -4.21
C PHE A 72 8.95 6.24 -4.58
#